data_AF-B0K4R7-F1
#
_entry.id   AF-B0K4R7-F1
#
_cell.length_a   1.000
_cell.length_b   1.000
_cell.length_c   1.000
_cell.angle_alpha   90.00
_cell.angle_beta   90.00
_cell.angle_gamma   90.00
#
_symmetry.space_group_name_H-M   'P 1'
#
loop_
_entity.id
_entity.type
_entity.pdbx_description
1 polymer ?
#
loop_
_entity_poly.entity_id
_entity_poly.type
_entity_poly.pdbx_seq_one_letter_code
_entity_poly.pdbx_strand_id
1 'polypeptide(L)'
;MNLMSTISDPGPFARELLHKLDLKPPIDVFFICDNFNIIIKNDKLRDFEAVFILHKGAKKIVLNENINYETRKNFTIAHEIGHYILPWHKQTMYICDSIDIQSFQSKKSYDSYFINF
;
A
#
# COMPACT_ATOMS: atom_id res chain seq x y z
N MET A 1 17.52 -20.46 -1.43
CA MET A 1 16.20 -20.27 -2.07
C MET A 1 15.59 -19.01 -1.51
N ASN A 2 15.27 -18.03 -2.36
CA ASN A 2 14.84 -16.70 -1.94
C ASN A 2 13.31 -16.72 -1.72
N LEU A 3 12.86 -16.76 -0.46
CA LEU A 3 11.43 -16.86 -0.10
C LEU A 3 10.57 -15.74 -0.70
N MET A 4 11.17 -14.62 -1.10
CA MET A 4 10.45 -13.47 -1.67
C MET A 4 9.94 -13.68 -3.10
N SER A 5 10.29 -14.78 -3.77
CA SER A 5 9.96 -15.00 -5.19
C SER A 5 8.59 -15.64 -5.44
N THR A 6 7.88 -16.10 -4.40
CA THR A 6 6.62 -16.86 -4.55
C THR A 6 5.38 -16.14 -4.02
N ILE A 7 5.53 -15.02 -3.33
CA ILE A 7 4.40 -14.24 -2.82
C ILE A 7 3.99 -13.26 -3.91
N SER A 8 2.88 -13.53 -4.60
CA SER A 8 2.21 -12.61 -5.52
C SER A 8 1.06 -11.85 -4.85
N ASP A 9 0.74 -12.20 -3.61
CA ASP A 9 -0.35 -11.61 -2.83
C ASP A 9 0.19 -10.48 -1.92
N PRO A 10 -0.34 -9.24 -2.01
CA PRO A 10 0.13 -8.10 -1.21
C PRO A 10 0.05 -8.33 0.30
N GLY A 11 -0.97 -9.06 0.79
CA GLY A 11 -1.20 -9.25 2.23
C GLY A 11 -0.07 -10.00 2.95
N PRO A 12 0.28 -11.24 2.53
CA PRO A 12 1.42 -11.97 3.06
C PRO A 12 2.74 -11.22 2.91
N PHE A 13 2.95 -10.54 1.78
CA PHE A 13 4.16 -9.74 1.57
C PHE A 13 4.28 -8.61 2.59
N ALA A 14 3.20 -7.87 2.83
CA ALA A 14 3.17 -6.81 3.83
C ALA A 14 3.49 -7.35 5.25
N ARG A 15 2.95 -8.52 5.63
CA ARG A 15 3.26 -9.16 6.91
C ARG A 15 4.74 -9.55 7.04
N GLU A 16 5.31 -10.14 5.99
CA GLU A 16 6.73 -10.49 5.96
C GLU A 16 7.61 -9.24 6.04
N LEU A 17 7.25 -8.17 5.34
CA LEU A 17 7.96 -6.90 5.36
C LEU A 17 7.95 -6.25 6.75
N LEU A 18 6.79 -6.22 7.42
CA LEU A 18 6.68 -5.70 8.79
C LEU A 18 7.57 -6.49 9.76
N HIS A 19 7.57 -7.82 9.66
CA HIS A 19 8.41 -8.68 10.48
C HIS A 19 9.91 -8.44 10.21
N LYS A 20 10.32 -8.31 8.94
CA LYS A 20 11.72 -8.06 8.57
C LYS A 20 12.24 -6.70 9.04
N LEU A 21 11.37 -5.70 9.08
CA LEU A 21 11.72 -4.34 9.48
C LEU A 21 11.48 -4.06 10.97
N ASP A 22 11.03 -5.05 11.74
CA ASP A 22 10.57 -4.91 13.15
C ASP A 22 9.59 -3.74 13.34
N LEU A 23 8.71 -3.54 12.35
CA LEU A 23 7.72 -2.46 12.35
C LEU A 23 6.45 -2.92 13.06
N LYS A 24 5.99 -2.11 14.03
CA LYS A 24 4.78 -2.37 14.80
C LYS A 24 3.72 -1.30 14.49
N PRO A 25 2.49 -1.70 14.10
CA PRO A 25 1.39 -0.75 13.95
C PRO A 25 1.09 0.04 15.25
N PRO A 26 0.61 1.28 15.15
CA PRO A 26 0.32 2.02 13.92
C PRO A 26 1.60 2.47 13.19
N ILE A 27 1.61 2.30 11.87
CA ILE A 27 2.73 2.73 11.02
C ILE A 27 2.53 4.19 10.63
N ASP A 28 3.53 5.02 10.88
CA ASP A 28 3.56 6.39 10.39
C ASP A 28 3.89 6.38 8.88
N VAL A 29 2.86 6.54 8.06
CA VAL A 29 2.98 6.52 6.60
C VAL A 29 3.76 7.73 6.05
N PHE A 30 3.78 8.85 6.79
CA PHE A 30 4.55 10.04 6.40
C PHE A 30 6.04 9.78 6.61
N PHE A 31 6.41 9.19 7.74
CA PHE A 31 7.78 8.74 7.99
C PHE A 31 8.27 7.75 6.91
N ILE A 32 7.40 6.82 6.47
CA ILE A 32 7.73 5.91 5.37
C ILE A 32 7.94 6.66 4.06
N CYS A 33 7.06 7.63 3.74
CA CYS A 33 7.23 8.46 2.54
C CYS A 33 8.54 9.24 2.55
N ASP A 34 8.89 9.86 3.68
CA ASP A 34 10.15 10.60 3.85
C ASP A 34 11.36 9.72 3.61
N ASN A 35 11.39 8.52 4.22
CA ASN A 35 12.49 7.56 4.02
C ASN A 35 12.64 7.10 2.56
N PHE A 36 11.52 7.00 1.83
CA PHE A 36 11.54 6.62 0.42
C PHE A 36 11.67 7.81 -0.54
N ASN A 37 11.78 9.05 -0.04
CA ASN A 37 11.75 10.29 -0.82
C ASN A 37 10.49 10.37 -1.72
N ILE A 38 9.33 10.03 -1.15
CA ILE A 38 8.02 10.14 -1.79
C ILE A 38 7.37 11.44 -1.36
N ILE A 39 7.12 12.34 -2.31
CA ILE A 39 6.47 13.61 -2.04
C ILE A 39 4.95 13.41 -2.03
N ILE A 40 4.28 13.84 -0.96
CA ILE A 40 2.81 13.87 -0.90
C ILE A 40 2.32 15.26 -1.31
N LYS A 41 1.34 15.31 -2.20
CA LYS A 41 0.64 16.54 -2.61
C LYS A 41 -0.86 16.32 -2.52
N ASN A 42 -1.59 17.25 -1.91
CA ASN A 42 -3.05 17.26 -2.00
C ASN A 42 -3.50 18.01 -3.26
N ASP A 43 -4.51 17.48 -3.95
CA ASP A 43 -5.10 18.11 -5.14
C ASP A 43 -6.58 17.71 -5.30
N LYS A 44 -7.33 18.47 -6.10
CA LYS A 44 -8.72 18.14 -6.44
C LYS A 44 -8.76 17.03 -7.49
N LEU A 45 -8.98 15.81 -7.05
CA LEU A 45 -9.22 14.67 -7.93
C LEU A 45 -10.73 14.41 -8.01
N ARG A 46 -11.26 14.16 -9.22
CA ARG A 46 -12.70 13.94 -9.41
C ARG A 46 -13.09 12.50 -9.11
N ASP A 47 -12.47 11.57 -9.84
CA ASP A 47 -12.91 10.17 -9.88
C ASP A 47 -11.96 9.23 -9.11
N PHE A 48 -10.89 9.78 -8.53
CA PHE A 48 -9.82 9.02 -7.91
C PHE A 48 -9.53 9.53 -6.50
N GLU A 49 -9.08 8.63 -5.64
CA GLU A 49 -8.65 9.00 -4.29
C GLU A 49 -7.16 9.29 -4.23
N ALA A 50 -6.35 8.61 -5.06
CA ALA A 50 -4.94 8.91 -5.18
C ALA A 50 -4.34 8.55 -6.54
N VAL A 51 -3.17 9.14 -6.80
CA VAL A 51 -2.30 8.79 -7.92
C VAL A 51 -0.87 8.67 -7.43
N PHE A 52 -0.24 7.51 -7.62
CA PHE A 52 1.20 7.36 -7.50
C PHE A 52 1.89 7.64 -8.84
N ILE A 53 2.99 8.39 -8.82
CA ILE A 53 3.77 8.75 -10.01
C ILE A 53 5.27 8.55 -9.73
N LEU A 54 5.93 7.80 -10.60
CA LEU A 54 7.37 7.68 -10.71
C LEU A 54 7.84 8.30 -12.03
N HIS A 55 8.52 9.45 -11.96
CA HIS A 55 9.03 10.14 -13.13
C HIS A 55 10.48 10.59 -12.91
N LYS A 56 11.41 10.10 -13.76
CA LYS A 56 12.85 10.45 -13.69
C LYS A 56 13.44 10.29 -12.28
N GLY A 57 13.04 9.23 -11.57
CA GLY A 57 13.47 8.95 -10.20
C GLY A 57 12.73 9.72 -9.10
N ALA A 58 11.95 10.76 -9.44
CA ALA A 58 11.08 11.45 -8.50
C ALA A 58 9.81 10.60 -8.25
N LYS A 59 9.45 10.46 -6.97
CA LYS A 59 8.27 9.71 -6.52
C LYS A 59 7.27 10.67 -5.92
N LYS A 60 6.01 10.55 -6.30
CA LYS A 60 4.94 11.44 -5.83
C LYS A 60 3.66 10.67 -5.60
N ILE A 61 2.97 10.99 -4.50
CA ILE A 61 1.59 10.63 -4.26
C ILE A 61 0.76 11.91 -4.37
N VAL A 62 -0.20 11.93 -5.27
CA VAL A 62 -1.24 12.97 -5.33
C VAL A 62 -2.46 12.41 -4.61
N LEU A 63 -2.82 12.98 -3.47
CA LEU A 63 -3.95 12.57 -2.64
C LEU A 63 -5.14 13.49 -2.91
N ASN A 64 -6.34 12.93 -3.02
CA ASN A 64 -7.56 13.71 -3.19
C ASN A 64 -7.84 14.52 -1.91
N GLU A 65 -7.89 15.85 -2.04
CA GLU A 65 -8.16 16.74 -0.91
C GLU A 65 -9.54 16.55 -0.27
N ASN A 66 -10.47 15.90 -0.97
CA ASN A 66 -11.82 15.61 -0.47
C ASN A 66 -11.86 14.45 0.54
N ILE A 67 -10.75 13.74 0.76
CA ILE A 67 -10.66 12.70 1.79
C ILE A 67 -10.60 13.35 3.17
N ASN A 68 -11.73 13.37 3.88
CA ASN A 68 -11.85 14.09 5.16
C ASN A 68 -11.41 13.28 6.39
N TYR A 69 -11.30 11.94 6.26
CA TYR A 69 -10.98 11.07 7.39
C TYR A 69 -9.50 10.70 7.39
N GLU A 70 -8.81 11.02 8.49
CA GLU A 70 -7.37 10.76 8.62
C GLU A 70 -7.03 9.26 8.47
N THR A 71 -7.90 8.38 8.97
CA THR A 71 -7.77 6.94 8.78
C THR A 71 -7.82 6.52 7.30
N ARG A 72 -8.69 7.15 6.50
CA ARG A 72 -8.77 6.91 5.05
C ARG A 72 -7.55 7.49 4.33
N LYS A 73 -7.06 8.66 4.72
CA LYS A 73 -5.82 9.23 4.18
C LYS A 73 -4.63 8.30 4.42
N ASN A 74 -4.45 7.88 5.67
CA ASN A 74 -3.36 6.98 6.06
C ASN A 74 -3.42 5.66 5.28
N PHE A 75 -4.62 5.08 5.17
CA PHE A 75 -4.81 3.85 4.40
C PHE A 75 -4.52 4.05 2.89
N THR A 76 -4.97 5.16 2.32
CA THR A 76 -4.73 5.50 0.91
C THR A 76 -3.24 5.70 0.63
N ILE A 77 -2.54 6.44 1.49
CA ILE A 77 -1.08 6.62 1.37
C ILE A 77 -0.36 5.28 1.49
N ALA A 78 -0.76 4.42 2.44
CA ALA A 78 -0.20 3.08 2.58
C ALA A 78 -0.45 2.20 1.33
N HIS A 79 -1.62 2.32 0.71
CA HIS A 79 -1.95 1.65 -0.56
C HIS A 79 -0.98 2.08 -1.67
N GLU A 80 -0.77 3.39 -1.85
CA GLU A 80 0.16 3.91 -2.86
C GLU A 80 1.63 3.55 -2.58
N ILE A 81 2.05 3.52 -1.32
CA ILE A 81 3.36 2.98 -0.92
C ILE A 81 3.48 1.51 -1.36
N GLY A 82 2.40 0.73 -1.26
CA GLY A 82 2.33 -0.64 -1.77
C GLY A 82 2.68 -0.73 -3.25
N HIS A 83 2.17 0.17 -4.09
CA HIS A 83 2.53 0.22 -5.51
C HIS A 83 4.03 0.41 -5.76
N TYR A 84 4.72 1.11 -4.89
CA TYR A 84 6.16 1.31 -4.99
C TYR A 84 6.98 0.12 -4.46
N ILE A 85 6.54 -0.50 -3.37
CA ILE A 85 7.32 -1.54 -2.68
C ILE A 85 7.16 -2.92 -3.35
N LEU A 86 5.97 -3.24 -3.87
CA LEU A 86 5.68 -4.58 -4.37
C LEU A 86 6.47 -4.88 -5.66
N PRO A 87 7.33 -5.93 -5.70
CA PRO A 87 8.21 -6.21 -6.84
C PRO A 87 7.49 -6.47 -8.18
N TRP A 88 6.22 -6.88 -8.12
CA TRP A 88 5.38 -7.13 -9.30
C TRP A 88 4.57 -5.90 -9.75
N HIS A 89 4.63 -4.79 -9.01
CA HIS A 89 4.06 -3.50 -9.42
C HIS A 89 5.16 -2.68 -10.12
N LYS A 90 5.16 -2.70 -11.46
CA LYS A 90 6.22 -2.12 -12.31
C LYS A 90 5.81 -0.89 -13.11
N GLN A 91 4.57 -0.42 -12.94
CA GLN A 91 4.10 0.75 -13.68
C GLN A 91 4.69 2.02 -13.07
N THR A 92 4.90 3.03 -13.92
CA THR A 92 5.37 4.35 -13.49
C THR A 92 4.24 5.25 -12.98
N MET A 93 3.00 4.80 -13.11
CA MET A 93 1.81 5.52 -12.66
C MET A 93 0.75 4.51 -12.23
N TYR A 94 0.13 4.76 -11.08
CA TYR A 94 -1.05 4.05 -10.59
C TYR A 94 -2.11 5.09 -10.26
N ILE A 95 -3.34 4.86 -10.70
CA ILE A 95 -4.48 5.74 -10.47
C ILE A 95 -5.50 4.87 -9.74
N CYS A 96 -5.80 5.23 -8.50
CA CYS A 96 -6.58 4.39 -7.60
C CYS A 96 -7.86 5.10 -7.18
N ASP A 97 -8.99 4.49 -7.50
CA ASP A 97 -10.28 4.94 -7.02
C ASP A 97 -10.64 4.30 -5.67
N SER A 98 -11.84 4.61 -5.19
CA SER A 98 -12.33 4.07 -3.91
C SER A 98 -12.47 2.54 -3.92
N ILE A 99 -12.71 1.91 -5.07
CA ILE A 99 -12.86 0.47 -5.25
C ILE A 99 -11.48 -0.19 -5.22
N ASP A 100 -10.49 0.37 -5.91
CA ASP A 100 -9.10 -0.09 -5.88
C ASP A 100 -8.56 -0.10 -4.45
N ILE A 101 -8.83 0.97 -3.70
CA ILE A 101 -8.39 1.10 -2.31
C ILE A 101 -9.15 0.15 -1.39
N GLN A 102 -10.46 -0.04 -1.59
CA GLN A 102 -11.28 -0.92 -0.74
C GLN A 102 -11.19 -2.40 -1.05
N SER A 103 -10.69 -2.77 -2.24
CA SER A 103 -10.65 -4.16 -2.71
C SER A 103 -9.54 -4.96 -2.02
N PHE A 104 -9.65 -5.09 -0.70
CA PHE A 104 -9.02 -6.14 0.05
C PHE A 104 -9.77 -7.44 -0.27
N GLN A 105 -9.31 -8.21 -1.26
CA GLN A 105 -9.73 -9.60 -1.38
C GLN A 105 -9.15 -10.38 -0.20
N SER A 106 -9.81 -10.30 0.95
CA SER A 106 -9.64 -11.33 1.96
C SER A 106 -10.05 -12.65 1.30
N LYS A 107 -9.09 -13.48 0.91
CA LYS A 107 -9.36 -14.92 1.00
C LYS A 107 -9.64 -15.15 2.48
N LYS A 108 -10.92 -15.25 2.83
CA LYS A 108 -11.33 -15.91 4.07
C LYS A 108 -10.78 -17.33 3.96
N SER A 109 -9.60 -17.57 4.50
CA SER A 109 -9.18 -18.93 4.83
C SER A 109 -10.14 -19.38 5.92
N TYR A 110 -11.17 -20.13 5.51
CA TYR A 110 -11.88 -21.03 6.40
C TYR A 110 -10.86 -22.11 6.80
N ASP A 111 -10.11 -21.87 7.87
CA ASP A 111 -9.38 -22.94 8.55
C ASP A 111 -10.38 -23.67 9.45
N SER A 112 -11.20 -24.50 8.81
CA SER A 112 -11.97 -25.56 9.46
C SER A 112 -11.19 -26.87 9.37
N TYR A 113 -10.85 -27.43 10.54
CA TYR A 113 -10.29 -28.77 10.84
C TYR A 113 -8.81 -28.97 10.44
N PHE A 114 -7.85 -29.15 11.37
CA PHE A 114 -7.57 -30.27 12.30
C PHE A 114 -6.28 -29.86 13.10
N ILE A 115 -5.91 -30.27 14.32
CA ILE A 115 -6.19 -31.43 15.19
C ILE A 115 -5.76 -31.11 16.64
N ASN A 116 -6.43 -31.79 17.59
CA ASN A 116 -6.07 -31.99 18.99
C ASN A 116 -4.58 -32.31 19.22
N PHE A 117 -3.96 -31.69 20.24
CA PHE A 117 -3.29 -32.34 21.38
C PHE A 117 -3.06 -31.28 22.46
#